data_AF-A0A348W769-F1
#
_entry.id   AF-A0A348W769-F1
#
_cell.length_a   1.000
_cell.length_b   1.000
_cell.length_c   1.000
_cell.angle_alpha   90.00
_cell.angle_beta   90.00
_cell.angle_gamma   90.00
#
_symmetry.space_group_name_H-M   'P 1'
#
loop_
_entity.id
_entity.type
_entity.pdbx_description
1 polymer ?
#
loop_
_entity_poly.entity_id
_entity_poly.type
_entity_poly.pdbx_seq_one_letter_code
_entity_poly.pdbx_strand_id
1 'polypeptide(L)'
;MNGARLAHGCLVSVATTLAMGWYDREDFDVWADLLRDVLREFPATPDVLTPLRVAAEALVGVAAHDRSAALSRLRHEAQRYHRTVAADRLDQWRTQAADRVLERV
;
A
#
# COMPACT_ATOMS: atom_id res chain seq x y z
N MET A 1 8.58 -16.59 7.82
CA MET A 1 8.98 -15.16 7.69
C MET A 1 8.88 -14.60 6.26
N ASN A 2 9.05 -15.38 5.18
CA ASN A 2 8.95 -14.85 3.81
C ASN A 2 7.51 -14.52 3.35
N GLY A 3 6.51 -15.29 3.78
CA GLY A 3 5.11 -15.07 3.36
C GLY A 3 4.56 -13.70 3.74
N ALA A 4 4.82 -13.25 4.98
CA ALA A 4 4.34 -11.95 5.45
C ALA A 4 4.91 -10.77 4.65
N ARG A 5 6.22 -10.81 4.38
CA ARG A 5 6.87 -9.77 3.57
C ARG A 5 6.34 -9.74 2.14
N LEU A 6 6.12 -10.91 1.54
CA LEU A 6 5.61 -11.00 0.16
C LEU A 6 4.24 -10.39 0.04
N ALA A 7 3.33 -10.67 0.97
CA ALA A 7 1.99 -10.14 0.85
C ALA A 7 1.83 -8.70 1.32
N HIS A 8 2.66 -8.21 2.23
CA HIS A 8 2.80 -6.77 2.43
C HIS A 8 3.15 -6.10 1.08
N GLY A 9 4.10 -6.69 0.36
CA GLY A 9 4.47 -6.26 -0.99
C GLY A 9 3.30 -6.32 -1.96
N CYS A 10 2.54 -7.42 -1.98
CA CYS A 10 1.37 -7.56 -2.85
C CYS A 10 0.27 -6.55 -2.53
N LEU A 11 -0.11 -6.38 -1.25
CA LEU A 11 -1.13 -5.43 -0.83
C LEU A 11 -0.76 -4.02 -1.27
N VAL A 12 0.46 -3.58 -0.95
CA VAL A 12 0.94 -2.26 -1.32
C VAL A 12 0.97 -2.11 -2.84
N SER A 13 1.46 -3.10 -3.58
CA SER A 13 1.58 -3.00 -5.04
C SER A 13 0.21 -2.90 -5.71
N VAL A 14 -0.72 -3.80 -5.39
CA VAL A 14 -2.07 -3.81 -5.97
C VAL A 14 -2.85 -2.55 -5.58
N ALA A 15 -2.82 -2.16 -4.30
CA ALA A 15 -3.49 -0.95 -3.82
C ALA A 15 -2.92 0.32 -4.46
N THR A 16 -1.60 0.39 -4.64
CA THR A 16 -0.93 1.52 -5.27
C THR A 16 -1.22 1.60 -6.76
N THR A 17 -1.25 0.46 -7.46
CA THR A 17 -1.67 0.39 -8.85
C THR A 17 -3.07 0.98 -8.99
N LEU A 18 -4.05 0.43 -8.27
CA LEU A 18 -5.43 0.95 -8.24
C LEU A 18 -5.50 2.45 -7.91
N ALA A 19 -4.72 2.92 -6.94
CA ALA A 19 -4.69 4.31 -6.55
C ALA A 19 -4.19 5.25 -7.66
N MET A 20 -3.16 4.86 -8.41
CA MET A 20 -2.51 5.74 -9.40
C MET A 20 -3.10 5.63 -10.80
N GLY A 21 -3.82 4.54 -11.11
CA GLY A 21 -4.32 4.29 -12.44
C GLY A 21 -5.59 5.06 -12.82
N TRP A 22 -5.79 5.15 -14.13
CA TRP A 22 -7.05 5.44 -14.78
C TRP A 22 -7.47 4.15 -15.47
N TYR A 23 -8.59 3.58 -15.05
CA TYR A 23 -9.06 2.29 -15.52
C TYR A 23 -10.38 2.47 -16.24
N ASP A 24 -10.58 1.69 -17.30
CA ASP A 24 -11.94 1.34 -17.67
C ASP A 24 -12.54 0.38 -16.64
N ARG A 25 -13.82 0.01 -16.82
CA ARG A 25 -14.51 -0.81 -15.84
C ARG A 25 -13.93 -2.23 -15.75
N GLU A 26 -13.50 -2.81 -16.87
CA GLU A 26 -13.04 -4.20 -16.94
C GLU A 26 -11.67 -4.34 -16.25
N ASP A 27 -10.75 -3.43 -16.54
CA ASP A 27 -9.46 -3.38 -15.87
C ASP A 27 -9.60 -3.15 -14.36
N PHE A 28 -10.54 -2.28 -13.95
CA PHE A 28 -10.78 -2.03 -12.53
C PHE A 28 -11.23 -3.28 -11.78
N ASP A 29 -12.17 -4.04 -12.36
CA ASP A 29 -12.73 -5.23 -11.73
C ASP A 29 -11.65 -6.32 -11.55
N VAL A 30 -10.75 -6.50 -12.52
CA VAL A 30 -9.58 -7.39 -12.41
C VAL A 30 -8.70 -7.01 -11.22
N TRP A 31 -8.36 -5.74 -11.08
CA TRP A 31 -7.52 -5.28 -9.98
C TRP A 31 -8.23 -5.36 -8.63
N ALA A 32 -9.54 -5.12 -8.58
CA ALA A 32 -10.34 -5.24 -7.36
C ALA A 32 -10.47 -6.71 -6.90
N ASP A 33 -10.57 -7.65 -7.83
CA ASP A 33 -10.59 -9.09 -7.54
C ASP A 33 -9.23 -9.56 -7.01
N LEU A 34 -8.13 -9.15 -7.66
CA LEU A 34 -6.78 -9.41 -7.15
C LEU A 34 -6.57 -8.84 -5.74
N LEU A 35 -7.08 -7.63 -5.48
CA LEU A 35 -7.01 -7.01 -4.16
C LEU A 35 -7.79 -7.82 -3.12
N ARG A 36 -8.97 -8.36 -3.49
CA ARG A 36 -9.78 -9.21 -2.62
C ARG A 36 -9.04 -10.49 -2.24
N ASP A 37 -8.36 -11.13 -3.19
CA ASP A 37 -7.58 -12.35 -2.94
C ASP A 37 -6.42 -12.07 -1.98
N VAL A 38 -5.69 -10.98 -2.20
CA VAL A 38 -4.59 -10.55 -1.31
C VAL A 38 -5.10 -10.32 0.12
N LEU A 39 -6.26 -9.66 0.28
CA LEU A 39 -6.82 -9.36 1.59
C LEU A 39 -7.24 -10.62 2.38
N ARG A 40 -7.71 -11.67 1.68
CA ARG A 40 -8.11 -12.96 2.27
C ARG A 40 -6.94 -13.77 2.79
N GLU A 41 -5.83 -13.79 2.04
CA GLU A 41 -4.62 -14.52 2.40
C GLU A 41 -3.87 -13.87 3.58
N PHE A 42 -4.20 -12.62 3.94
CA PHE A 42 -3.42 -11.79 4.87
C PHE A 42 -4.18 -11.20 6.06
N PRO A 43 -4.73 -12.01 6.98
CA PRO A 43 -5.55 -11.51 8.08
C PRO A 43 -4.78 -10.64 9.09
N ALA A 44 -3.48 -10.85 9.27
CA ALA A 44 -2.64 -10.05 10.15
C ALA A 44 -1.85 -9.01 9.35
N THR A 45 -2.07 -7.73 9.66
CA THR A 45 -1.44 -6.60 8.96
C THR A 45 -0.68 -5.74 9.96
N PRO A 46 0.58 -5.37 9.69
CA PRO A 46 1.33 -4.43 10.53
C PRO A 46 0.59 -3.10 10.67
N ASP A 47 0.74 -2.43 11.81
CA ASP A 47 0.03 -1.18 12.12
C ASP A 47 0.21 -0.10 11.04
N VAL A 48 1.40 0.00 10.44
CA VAL A 48 1.70 0.96 9.36
C VAL A 48 0.88 0.72 8.09
N LEU A 49 0.41 -0.51 7.88
CA LEU A 49 -0.40 -0.92 6.73
C LEU A 49 -1.91 -0.98 7.04
N THR A 50 -2.31 -0.96 8.32
CA THR A 50 -3.71 -1.06 8.73
C THR A 50 -4.61 -0.03 8.04
N PRO A 51 -4.26 1.27 7.94
CA PRO A 51 -5.11 2.23 7.22
C PRO A 51 -5.28 1.90 5.73
N LEU A 52 -4.22 1.43 5.07
CA LEU A 52 -4.24 1.03 3.67
C LEU A 52 -5.11 -0.22 3.47
N ARG A 53 -4.99 -1.21 4.36
CA ARG A 53 -5.83 -2.40 4.36
C ARG A 53 -7.30 -2.04 4.51
N VAL A 54 -7.66 -1.21 5.49
CA VAL A 54 -9.05 -0.81 5.72
C VAL A 54 -9.63 -0.09 4.49
N ALA A 55 -8.83 0.77 3.85
CA ALA A 55 -9.26 1.42 2.60
C ALA A 55 -9.44 0.41 1.45
N ALA A 56 -8.57 -0.59 1.36
CA ALA A 56 -8.67 -1.66 0.37
C ALA A 56 -9.91 -2.56 0.61
N GLU A 57 -10.17 -2.95 1.86
CA GLU A 57 -11.36 -3.70 2.26
C GLU A 57 -12.64 -2.93 1.91
N ALA A 58 -12.67 -1.63 2.21
CA ALA A 58 -13.78 -0.77 1.83
C ALA A 58 -13.98 -0.74 0.31
N LEU A 59 -12.90 -0.63 -0.49
CA LEU A 59 -13.01 -0.62 -1.94
C LEU A 59 -13.57 -1.93 -2.52
N VAL A 60 -13.11 -3.08 -2.05
CA VAL A 60 -13.54 -4.38 -2.60
C VAL A 60 -14.92 -4.82 -2.10
N GLY A 61 -15.40 -4.22 -1.02
CA GLY A 61 -16.71 -4.49 -0.41
C GLY A 61 -17.83 -3.53 -0.82
N VAL A 62 -17.51 -2.43 -1.52
CA VAL A 62 -18.49 -1.40 -1.87
C VAL A 62 -19.22 -1.70 -3.19
N ALA A 63 -20.48 -1.26 -3.28
CA ALA A 63 -21.24 -1.30 -4.51
C ALA A 63 -20.63 -0.40 -5.60
N ALA A 64 -20.89 -0.71 -6.87
CA ALA A 64 -20.25 -0.04 -8.00
C ALA A 64 -20.40 1.49 -8.02
N HIS A 65 -21.52 2.03 -7.52
CA HIS A 65 -21.80 3.47 -7.51
C HIS A 65 -20.97 4.25 -6.48
N ASP A 66 -20.51 3.61 -5.41
CA ASP A 66 -19.73 4.23 -4.34
C ASP A 66 -18.21 4.05 -4.50
N ARG A 67 -17.77 3.34 -5.57
CA ARG A 67 -16.36 3.06 -5.84
C ARG A 67 -15.50 4.31 -5.91
N SER A 68 -16.04 5.44 -6.37
CA SER A 68 -15.29 6.70 -6.47
C SER A 68 -14.82 7.22 -5.10
N ALA A 69 -15.69 7.17 -4.09
CA ALA A 69 -15.36 7.58 -2.73
C ALA A 69 -14.35 6.62 -2.09
N ALA A 70 -14.58 5.32 -2.25
CA ALA A 70 -13.67 4.29 -1.75
C ALA A 70 -12.28 4.36 -2.42
N LEU A 71 -12.23 4.62 -3.73
CA LEU A 71 -10.98 4.80 -4.47
C LEU A 71 -10.24 6.06 -4.02
N SER A 72 -10.95 7.15 -3.76
CA SER A 72 -10.36 8.36 -3.20
C SER A 72 -9.74 8.12 -1.83
N ARG A 73 -10.40 7.31 -0.99
CA ARG A 73 -9.85 6.87 0.30
C ARG A 73 -8.60 6.01 0.13
N LEU A 74 -8.62 5.05 -0.80
CA LEU A 74 -7.48 4.20 -1.12
C LEU A 74 -6.27 5.03 -1.58
N ARG A 75 -6.51 6.01 -2.47
CA ARG A 75 -5.48 6.96 -2.94
C ARG A 75 -4.83 7.71 -1.79
N HIS A 76 -5.63 8.24 -0.88
CA HIS A 76 -5.13 8.98 0.27
C HIS A 76 -4.22 8.11 1.15
N GLU A 77 -4.67 6.89 1.51
CA GLU A 77 -3.90 6.02 2.39
C GLU A 77 -2.66 5.42 1.71
N ALA A 78 -2.73 5.12 0.40
CA ALA A 78 -1.55 4.71 -0.36
C ALA A 78 -0.49 5.82 -0.40
N GLN A 79 -0.91 7.06 -0.65
CA GLN A 79 0.00 8.21 -0.64
C GLN A 79 0.59 8.44 0.77
N ARG A 80 -0.22 8.32 1.82
CA ARG A 80 0.24 8.43 3.21
C ARG A 80 1.30 7.37 3.53
N TYR A 81 1.04 6.11 3.19
CA TYR A 81 1.99 5.02 3.38
C TYR A 81 3.33 5.30 2.71
N HIS A 82 3.32 5.68 1.42
CA HIS A 82 4.56 5.97 0.68
C HIS A 82 5.32 7.16 1.26
N ARG A 83 4.63 8.20 1.74
CA ARG A 83 5.28 9.34 2.42
C ARG A 83 5.98 8.91 3.71
N THR A 84 5.31 8.11 4.54
CA THR A 84 5.89 7.58 5.79
C THR A 84 7.13 6.73 5.49
N VAL A 85 7.01 5.76 4.59
CA VAL A 85 8.14 4.89 4.23
C VAL A 85 9.28 5.68 3.58
N ALA A 86 8.99 6.70 2.77
CA ALA A 86 10.01 7.56 2.19
C ALA A 86 10.76 8.37 3.25
N ALA A 87 10.05 8.92 4.25
CA ALA A 87 10.66 9.63 5.36
C ALA A 87 11.59 8.70 6.17
N ASP A 88 11.10 7.52 6.55
CA ASP A 88 11.90 6.53 7.30
C ASP A 88 13.16 6.13 6.53
N ARG A 89 13.04 5.88 5.22
CA ARG A 89 14.19 5.53 4.36
C ARG A 89 15.18 6.68 4.21
N LEU A 90 14.70 7.92 4.12
CA LEU A 90 15.55 9.09 4.04
C LEU A 90 16.36 9.27 5.34
N ASP A 91 15.72 9.08 6.49
CA ASP A 91 16.38 9.18 7.80
C ASP A 91 17.40 8.05 7.98
N GLN A 92 17.07 6.81 7.61
CA GLN A 92 18.03 5.70 7.61
C GLN A 92 19.24 5.99 6.71
N TRP A 93 19.01 6.53 5.51
CA TRP A 93 20.09 6.90 4.60
C TRP A 93 20.98 8.00 5.19
N ARG A 94 20.39 9.02 5.85
CA ARG A 94 21.14 10.09 6.52
C ARG A 94 22.02 9.57 7.66
N THR A 95 21.49 8.69 8.51
CA THR A 95 22.27 8.05 9.59
C THR A 95 23.44 7.26 9.03
N GLN A 96 23.20 6.39 8.03
CA GLN A 96 24.27 5.63 7.39
C GLN A 96 25.32 6.52 6.71
N ALA A 97 24.91 7.64 6.11
CA ALA A 97 25.82 8.60 5.51
C ALA A 97 26.70 9.28 6.58
N ALA A 98 26.14 9.61 7.74
CA ALA A 98 26.88 10.19 8.86
C ALA A 98 27.90 9.19 9.44
N ASP A 99 27.51 7.93 9.63
CA ASP A 99 28.39 6.87 10.15
C ASP A 99 29.60 6.65 9.24
N ARG A 100 29.40 6.65 7.91
CA ARG A 100 30.49 6.54 6.92
C ARG A 100 31.45 7.72 6.93
N VAL A 101 31.01 8.90 7.35
CA VAL A 101 31.89 10.07 7.50
C VAL A 101 32.76 9.91 8.75
N LEU A 102 32.18 9.40 9.85
CA LEU A 102 32.89 9.17 11.11
C LEU A 102 33.92 8.02 11.00
N GLU A 103 33.65 6.96 10.23
CA GLU A 103 34.61 5.86 9.99
C GLU A 103 35.85 6.26 9.16
N ARG A 104 35.82 7.45 8.53
CA ARG A 104 36.90 7.95 7.65
C ARG A 104 37.80 9.00 8.32
N VAL A 105 37.48 9.42 9.54
CA VAL A 105 38.23 10.39 10.36
C VAL A 105 38.99 9.64 11.45
#